data_AF-A0A7J4RW92-F1
#
_entry.id   AF-A0A7J4RW92-F1
#
_cell.length_a   1.000
_cell.length_b   1.000
_cell.length_c   1.000
_cell.angle_alpha   90.00
_cell.angle_beta   90.00
_cell.angle_gamma   90.00
#
_symmetry.space_group_name_H-M   'P 1'
#
loop_
_entity.id
_entity.type
_entity.pdbx_description
1 polymer ?
#
loop_
_entity_poly.entity_id
_entity_poly.type
_entity_poly.pdbx_seq_one_letter_code
_entity_poly.pdbx_strand_id
1 'polypeptide(L)'
;GPGGPPKPVAGPTEPPAAVAGPSGAPPDQISSGPSNVAVDNQSTRSGPPPSAVTEPSTNDDGSTYEDAGNGYYYRKMANGGYEQQIYVKDASGQYVPYQAE
;
A
#
# COMPACT_ATOMS: atom_id res chain seq x y z
N GLY A 1 57.00 6.14 -22.25
CA GLY A 1 55.63 6.41 -22.72
C GLY A 1 54.97 7.38 -21.76
N PRO A 2 54.19 8.37 -22.22
CA PRO A 2 53.53 9.27 -21.31
C PRO A 2 52.16 8.70 -20.93
N GLY A 3 51.79 8.78 -19.66
CA GLY A 3 50.45 8.43 -19.20
C GLY A 3 50.47 7.70 -17.88
N GLY A 4 50.89 8.39 -16.82
CA GLY A 4 50.56 7.97 -15.47
C GLY A 4 49.05 8.00 -15.23
N PRO A 5 48.55 7.36 -14.17
CA PRO A 5 47.13 7.27 -13.89
C PRO A 5 46.49 8.67 -13.75
N PRO A 6 45.19 8.80 -14.08
CA PRO A 6 44.48 10.06 -13.98
C PRO A 6 44.48 10.58 -12.54
N LYS A 7 44.59 11.90 -12.39
CA LYS A 7 44.58 12.54 -11.06
C LYS A 7 43.17 12.47 -10.46
N PRO A 8 43.04 12.29 -9.14
CA PRO A 8 41.74 12.35 -8.47
C PRO A 8 41.09 13.72 -8.67
N VAL A 9 39.82 13.73 -9.08
CA VAL A 9 38.97 14.93 -9.11
C VAL A 9 38.36 15.12 -7.72
N ALA A 10 38.37 16.36 -7.23
CA ALA A 10 37.69 16.72 -6.00
C ALA A 10 36.16 16.59 -6.18
N GLY A 11 35.50 15.96 -5.23
CA GLY A 11 34.02 15.90 -5.17
C GLY A 11 33.41 17.27 -4.87
N PRO A 12 32.08 17.40 -4.99
CA PRO A 12 31.39 18.65 -4.69
C PRO A 12 31.69 19.08 -3.25
N THR A 13 32.17 20.32 -3.11
CA THR A 13 32.66 20.89 -1.85
C THR A 13 31.53 21.39 -0.94
N GLU A 14 30.28 21.33 -1.40
CA GLU A 14 29.14 21.95 -0.71
C GLU A 14 28.17 20.90 -0.17
N PRO A 15 27.64 21.09 1.06
CA PRO A 15 26.56 20.28 1.57
C PRO A 15 25.28 20.50 0.74
N PRO A 16 24.40 19.49 0.61
CA PRO A 16 23.15 19.64 -0.11
C PRO A 16 22.30 20.77 0.50
N ALA A 17 21.69 21.58 -0.36
CA ALA A 17 20.82 22.67 0.07
C ALA A 17 19.65 22.12 0.88
N ALA A 18 19.38 22.73 2.04
CA ALA A 18 18.23 22.39 2.87
C ALA A 18 16.94 22.80 2.14
N VAL A 19 16.12 21.81 1.78
CA VAL A 19 14.79 22.05 1.22
C VAL A 19 13.82 22.23 2.38
N ALA A 20 13.19 23.41 2.48
CA ALA A 20 12.09 23.63 3.40
C ALA A 20 10.88 22.79 2.94
N GLY A 21 10.40 21.90 3.79
CA GLY A 21 9.16 21.16 3.55
C GLY A 21 7.95 22.11 3.49
N PRO A 22 6.81 21.68 2.92
CA PRO A 22 5.61 22.50 2.91
C PRO A 22 5.19 22.83 4.35
N SER A 23 5.19 24.12 4.69
CA SER A 23 4.60 24.62 5.94
C SER A 23 3.10 24.70 5.78
N GLY A 24 2.38 23.71 6.30
CA GLY A 24 0.93 23.71 6.40
C GLY A 24 0.46 22.51 7.23
N ALA A 25 -0.47 22.73 8.14
CA ALA A 25 -1.20 21.62 8.76
C ALA A 25 -1.95 20.86 7.64
N PRO A 26 -2.03 19.51 7.70
CA PRO A 26 -2.87 18.78 6.78
C PRO A 26 -4.31 19.30 6.93
N PRO A 27 -5.04 19.52 5.82
CA PRO A 27 -6.43 19.93 5.90
C PRO A 27 -7.22 18.89 6.70
N ASP A 28 -8.08 19.36 7.61
CA ASP A 28 -9.03 18.51 8.32
C ASP A 28 -9.82 17.69 7.30
N GLN A 29 -9.56 16.38 7.25
CA GLN A 29 -10.37 15.45 6.50
C GLN A 29 -11.72 15.34 7.20
N ILE A 30 -12.67 16.17 6.78
CA ILE A 30 -14.08 15.87 6.99
C ILE A 30 -14.32 14.54 6.27
N SER A 31 -14.39 13.46 7.04
CA SER A 31 -14.77 12.13 6.56
C SER A 31 -16.24 12.19 6.14
N SER A 32 -16.50 12.75 4.96
CA SER A 32 -17.72 12.45 4.22
C SER A 32 -17.43 11.19 3.44
N GLY A 33 -17.44 10.06 4.16
CA GLY A 33 -17.55 8.75 3.52
C GLY A 33 -18.80 8.76 2.62
N PRO A 34 -18.81 7.97 1.53
CA PRO A 34 -19.98 7.90 0.67
C PRO A 34 -21.19 7.56 1.52
N SER A 35 -22.23 8.39 1.45
CA SER A 35 -23.53 8.05 2.02
C SER A 35 -23.97 6.75 1.34
N ASN A 36 -24.03 5.67 2.12
CA ASN A 36 -24.59 4.40 1.68
C ASN A 36 -26.09 4.59 1.42
N VAL A 37 -26.43 5.07 0.25
CA VAL A 37 -27.75 4.90 -0.36
C VAL A 37 -27.55 3.96 -1.55
N ALA A 38 -27.61 2.66 -1.26
CA ALA A 38 -27.78 1.66 -2.29
C ALA A 38 -29.18 1.88 -2.91
N VAL A 39 -29.24 2.66 -3.98
CA VAL A 39 -30.42 2.70 -4.83
C VAL A 39 -30.34 1.49 -5.74
N ASP A 40 -31.30 0.58 -5.54
CA ASP A 40 -31.53 -0.61 -6.35
C ASP A 40 -31.52 -0.23 -7.84
N ASN A 41 -30.50 -0.65 -8.57
CA ASN A 41 -30.47 -0.56 -10.01
C ASN A 41 -30.11 -1.95 -10.53
N GLN A 42 -31.16 -2.76 -10.74
CA GLN A 42 -31.10 -4.01 -11.49
C GLN A 42 -30.41 -3.76 -12.84
N SER A 43 -29.13 -4.07 -12.92
CA SER A 43 -28.39 -4.14 -14.17
C SER A 43 -28.26 -5.62 -14.51
N THR A 44 -29.10 -6.10 -15.41
CA THR A 44 -29.16 -7.49 -15.88
C THR A 44 -28.00 -7.85 -16.82
N ARG A 45 -26.76 -7.48 -16.46
CA ARG A 45 -25.58 -7.92 -17.19
C ARG A 45 -25.22 -9.30 -16.67
N SER A 46 -25.48 -10.34 -17.45
CA SER A 46 -24.91 -11.68 -17.25
C SER A 46 -23.40 -11.62 -17.43
N GLY A 47 -22.69 -11.10 -16.43
CA GLY A 47 -21.27 -11.31 -16.24
C GLY A 47 -21.02 -12.65 -15.56
N PRO A 48 -19.74 -13.08 -15.41
CA PRO A 48 -19.41 -14.15 -14.48
C PRO A 48 -20.07 -13.86 -13.12
N PRO A 49 -20.49 -14.90 -12.35
CA PRO A 49 -21.10 -14.68 -11.05
C PRO A 49 -20.23 -13.72 -10.25
N PRO A 50 -20.80 -12.80 -9.44
CA PRO A 50 -19.98 -12.00 -8.55
C PRO A 50 -19.09 -12.98 -7.79
N SER A 51 -17.78 -12.92 -8.01
CA SER A 51 -16.82 -13.67 -7.22
C SER A 51 -17.23 -13.42 -5.79
N ALA A 52 -17.61 -14.48 -5.07
CA ALA A 52 -18.05 -14.37 -3.70
C ALA A 52 -17.04 -13.47 -3.00
N VAL A 53 -17.46 -12.24 -2.69
CA VAL A 53 -16.69 -11.33 -1.86
C VAL A 53 -16.67 -12.07 -0.55
N THR A 54 -15.60 -12.82 -0.33
CA THR A 54 -15.26 -13.31 0.99
C THR A 54 -15.18 -12.02 1.78
N GLU A 55 -16.16 -11.80 2.66
CA GLU A 55 -16.18 -10.61 3.49
C GLU A 55 -14.79 -10.49 4.10
N PRO A 56 -14.14 -9.33 3.99
CA PRO A 56 -12.85 -9.14 4.60
C PRO A 56 -13.00 -9.52 6.07
N SER A 57 -12.37 -10.64 6.45
CA SER A 57 -12.38 -11.10 7.83
C SER A 57 -11.64 -10.03 8.61
N THR A 58 -12.41 -9.13 9.21
CA THR A 58 -11.89 -8.02 9.97
C THR A 58 -11.34 -8.63 11.25
N ASN A 59 -10.04 -8.48 11.46
CA ASN A 59 -9.39 -8.96 12.68
C ASN A 59 -9.91 -8.15 13.88
N ASP A 60 -9.73 -8.67 15.09
CA ASP A 60 -10.18 -8.00 16.33
C ASP A 60 -9.62 -6.57 16.51
N ASP A 61 -8.48 -6.27 15.87
CA ASP A 61 -7.84 -4.96 15.84
C ASP A 61 -8.39 -4.01 14.75
N GLY A 62 -9.45 -4.42 14.04
CA GLY A 62 -10.06 -3.65 12.96
C GLY A 62 -9.27 -3.67 11.65
N SER A 63 -8.21 -4.50 11.53
CA SER A 63 -7.46 -4.65 10.29
C SER A 63 -8.11 -5.64 9.32
N THR A 64 -7.79 -5.49 8.05
CA THR A 64 -8.28 -6.34 6.95
C THR A 64 -7.12 -6.68 6.02
N TYR A 65 -7.14 -7.88 5.42
CA TYR A 65 -6.21 -8.26 4.37
C TYR A 65 -6.83 -8.03 2.99
N GLU A 66 -6.14 -7.27 2.13
CA GLU A 66 -6.54 -7.01 0.75
C GLU A 66 -5.59 -7.75 -0.22
N ASP A 67 -6.15 -8.39 -1.25
CA ASP A 67 -5.38 -9.10 -2.29
C ASP A 67 -4.63 -8.11 -3.18
N ALA A 68 -3.31 -8.25 -3.23
CA ALA A 68 -2.42 -7.46 -4.06
C ALA A 68 -2.21 -8.08 -5.46
N GLY A 69 -2.76 -9.27 -5.70
CA GLY A 69 -2.45 -10.12 -6.83
C GLY A 69 -1.19 -10.96 -6.60
N ASN A 70 -0.99 -11.96 -7.47
CA ASN A 70 0.15 -12.89 -7.42
C ASN A 70 0.28 -13.66 -6.07
N GLY A 71 -0.80 -13.78 -5.30
CA GLY A 71 -0.82 -14.50 -4.03
C GLY A 71 -0.34 -13.70 -2.82
N TYR A 72 -0.09 -12.40 -2.98
CA TYR A 72 0.32 -11.49 -1.92
C TYR A 72 -0.87 -10.69 -1.37
N TYR A 73 -0.76 -10.29 -0.11
CA TYR A 73 -1.79 -9.54 0.59
C TYR A 73 -1.18 -8.38 1.37
N TYR A 74 -1.84 -7.23 1.32
CA TYR A 74 -1.55 -6.08 2.18
C TYR A 74 -2.50 -6.08 3.38
N ARG A 75 -1.98 -5.83 4.58
CA ARG A 75 -2.82 -5.60 5.74
C ARG A 75 -3.13 -4.11 5.88
N LYS A 76 -4.41 -3.78 5.78
CA LYS A 76 -4.96 -2.45 6.03
C LYS A 76 -5.35 -2.34 7.49
N MET A 77 -4.77 -1.39 8.21
CA MET A 77 -5.09 -1.12 9.61
C MET A 77 -6.41 -0.37 9.74
N ALA A 78 -6.96 -0.31 10.96
CA ALA A 78 -8.19 0.44 11.26
C ALA A 78 -8.09 1.95 10.94
N ASN A 79 -6.88 2.51 10.91
CA ASN A 79 -6.62 3.90 10.50
C ASN A 79 -6.65 4.12 8.98
N GLY A 80 -6.92 3.07 8.18
CA GLY A 80 -6.96 3.11 6.72
C GLY A 80 -5.58 3.04 6.04
N GLY A 81 -4.49 3.12 6.80
CA GLY A 81 -3.13 2.91 6.32
C GLY A 81 -2.81 1.42 6.14
N TYR A 82 -1.76 1.14 5.37
CA TYR A 82 -1.28 -0.22 5.16
C TYR A 82 0.02 -0.47 5.94
N GLU A 83 0.21 -1.70 6.41
CA GLU A 83 1.50 -2.16 6.90
C GLU A 83 2.49 -2.34 5.75
N GLN A 84 3.79 -2.14 6.01
CA GLN A 84 4.84 -2.41 5.01
C GLN A 84 5.08 -3.92 4.82
N GLN A 85 4.73 -4.73 5.82
CA GLN A 85 4.87 -6.18 5.76
C GLN A 85 3.90 -6.76 4.72
N ILE A 86 4.45 -7.57 3.81
CA ILE A 86 3.67 -8.35 2.85
C ILE A 86 3.27 -9.67 3.49
N TYR A 87 2.06 -10.13 3.20
CA TYR A 87 1.53 -11.40 3.68
C TYR A 87 1.24 -12.35 2.52
N VAL A 88 1.28 -13.64 2.78
CA VAL A 88 0.79 -14.71 1.90
C VAL A 88 -0.26 -15.52 2.65
N LYS A 89 -1.20 -16.09 1.92
CA LYS A 89 -2.23 -16.97 2.50
C LYS A 89 -1.73 -18.41 2.42
N ASP A 90 -1.57 -19.06 3.57
CA ASP A 90 -1.13 -20.46 3.62
C ASP A 90 -2.25 -21.44 3.22
N ALA A 91 -1.93 -22.74 3.21
CA ALA A 91 -2.89 -23.79 2.87
C ALA A 91 -4.07 -23.91 3.87
N SER A 92 -3.92 -23.39 5.10
CA SER A 92 -4.99 -23.33 6.10
C SER A 92 -5.89 -22.10 5.93
N GLY A 93 -5.51 -21.19 5.03
CA GLY A 93 -6.20 -19.93 4.80
C GLY A 93 -5.74 -18.80 5.74
N GLN A 94 -4.66 -18.99 6.50
CA GLN A 94 -4.11 -18.00 7.40
C GLN A 94 -3.14 -17.07 6.69
N TYR A 95 -3.19 -15.78 7.01
CA TYR A 95 -2.24 -14.78 6.50
C TYR A 95 -0.95 -14.81 7.32
N VAL A 96 0.17 -15.16 6.67
CA VAL A 96 1.50 -15.24 7.30
C VAL A 96 2.48 -14.26 6.64
N PRO A 97 3.42 -13.65 7.38
CA PRO A 97 4.42 -12.74 6.81
C PRO A 97 5.22 -13.41 5.70
N TYR A 98 5.29 -12.77 4.53
CA TYR A 98 6.18 -13.18 3.45
C TYR A 98 7.64 -13.00 3.89
N GLN A 99 8.45 -14.02 3.59
CA GLN A 99 9.90 -14.00 3.78
C GLN A 99 10.55 -14.11 2.40
N ALA A 100 11.34 -13.10 2.03
CA ALA A 100 12.18 -13.18 0.83
C ALA A 100 13.29 -14.20 1.09
N GLU A 101 13.49 -15.12 0.13
CA GLU A 101 14.58 -16.09 0.14
C GLU A 101 15.94 -15.44 -0.19
#